data_AF-A0A523RKD3-F1
#
_entry.id   AF-A0A523RKD3-F1
#
_cell.length_a   1.000
_cell.length_b   1.000
_cell.length_c   1.000
_cell.angle_alpha   90.00
_cell.angle_beta   90.00
_cell.angle_gamma   90.00
#
_symmetry.space_group_name_H-M   'P 1'
#
loop_
_entity.id
_entity.type
_entity.pdbx_description
1 polymer ?
#
loop_
_entity_poly.entity_id
_entity_poly.type
_entity_poly.pdbx_seq_one_letter_code
_entity_poly.pdbx_strand_id
1 'polypeptide(L)'
;MKHEIIIKRDPFKAEEYQKKGDNLGNVWIIGPGGVRIKNPDYRIEIFLSKNGLIGLGTELIRLAYSFKEGKHSHIYPISKDEVCQAMGIFLTPDSNELIICCDNLGTLDDYVK
;
A
#
# COMPACT_ATOMS: atom_id res chain seq x y z
N MET A 1 -17.84 -1.31 -23.56
CA MET A 1 -17.66 0.15 -23.55
C MET A 1 -16.49 0.47 -22.63
N LYS A 2 -15.36 1.00 -23.13
CA LYS A 2 -14.23 1.42 -22.28
C LYS A 2 -14.56 2.81 -21.75
N HIS A 3 -14.89 2.92 -20.47
CA HIS A 3 -14.92 4.22 -19.81
C HIS A 3 -13.48 4.64 -19.54
N GLU A 4 -13.03 5.71 -20.18
CA GLU A 4 -11.76 6.35 -19.88
C GLU A 4 -12.00 7.32 -18.72
N ILE A 5 -11.54 6.94 -17.53
CA ILE A 5 -11.61 7.81 -16.35
C ILE A 5 -10.41 8.76 -16.46
N ILE A 6 -10.68 10.01 -16.82
CA ILE A 6 -9.66 11.07 -16.81
C ILE A 6 -9.62 11.65 -15.40
N ILE A 7 -8.62 11.26 -14.61
CA ILE A 7 -8.33 11.88 -13.32
C ILE A 7 -7.52 13.14 -13.60
N LYS A 8 -8.17 14.30 -13.56
CA LYS A 8 -7.48 15.59 -13.70
C LYS A 8 -6.76 15.91 -12.40
N ARG A 9 -5.42 16.04 -12.45
CA ARG A 9 -4.60 16.53 -11.35
C ARG A 9 -3.94 17.84 -11.75
N ASP A 10 -4.00 18.83 -10.87
CA ASP A 10 -3.18 20.04 -10.98
C ASP A 10 -1.90 19.81 -10.17
N PRO A 11 -0.73 19.64 -10.80
CA PRO A 11 0.51 19.35 -10.08
C PRO A 11 1.00 20.53 -9.23
N PHE A 12 0.43 21.72 -9.41
CA PHE A 12 0.81 22.94 -8.68
C PHE A 12 -0.13 23.28 -7.53
N LYS A 13 -1.17 22.46 -7.28
CA LYS A 13 -2.10 22.67 -6.17
C LYS A 13 -2.17 21.45 -5.26
N ALA A 14 -2.11 21.72 -3.97
CA ALA A 14 -2.41 20.72 -2.96
C ALA A 14 -3.90 20.36 -3.02
N GLU A 15 -4.19 19.06 -3.14
CA GLU A 15 -5.54 18.53 -3.07
C GLU A 15 -6.04 18.57 -1.62
N GLU A 16 -7.37 18.59 -1.41
CA GLU A 16 -7.97 18.71 -0.07
C GLU A 16 -7.45 17.65 0.91
N TYR A 17 -7.24 16.41 0.46
CA TYR A 17 -6.72 15.34 1.30
C TYR A 17 -5.27 15.56 1.74
N GLN A 18 -4.51 16.40 1.05
CA GLN A 18 -3.12 16.72 1.40
C GLN A 18 -3.04 17.84 2.44
N LYS A 19 -4.06 18.69 2.55
CA LYS A 19 -4.04 19.89 3.39
C LYS A 19 -3.99 19.57 4.89
N LYS A 20 -4.58 18.45 5.30
CA LYS A 20 -4.56 17.99 6.69
C LYS A 20 -3.26 17.31 7.08
N GLY A 21 -2.47 16.86 6.10
CA GLY A 21 -1.24 16.10 6.36
C GLY A 21 -1.49 14.77 7.07
N ASP A 22 -2.70 14.23 7.05
CA ASP A 22 -3.09 12.95 7.70
C ASP A 22 -3.00 11.75 6.73
N ASN A 23 -2.68 12.01 5.46
CA ASN A 23 -2.46 11.01 4.41
C ASN A 23 -1.06 10.37 4.48
N LEU A 24 -0.69 9.88 5.66
CA LEU A 24 0.63 9.31 5.94
C LEU A 24 0.73 7.81 5.64
N GLY A 25 1.95 7.35 5.43
CA GLY A 25 2.27 5.93 5.29
C GLY A 25 3.66 5.62 5.84
N ASN A 26 3.79 4.50 6.54
CA ASN A 26 5.07 3.95 6.97
C ASN A 26 5.37 2.69 6.18
N VAL A 27 6.61 2.55 5.73
CA VAL A 27 7.09 1.34 5.04
C VAL A 27 8.22 0.73 5.84
N TRP A 28 8.09 -0.56 6.16
CA TRP A 28 9.09 -1.31 6.92
C TRP A 28 9.67 -2.44 6.08
N ILE A 29 10.97 -2.67 6.22
CA ILE A 29 11.61 -3.90 5.77
C ILE A 29 11.72 -4.81 6.98
N ILE A 30 11.15 -6.01 6.88
CA ILE A 30 11.19 -7.00 7.96
C ILE A 30 12.29 -8.01 7.62
N GLY A 31 13.33 -8.04 8.45
CA GLY A 31 14.43 -8.99 8.34
C GLY A 31 14.13 -10.32 9.03
N PRO A 32 15.10 -11.25 9.02
CA PRO A 32 14.99 -12.53 9.71
C PRO A 32 14.57 -12.37 11.17
N GLY A 33 13.67 -13.26 11.63
CA GLY A 33 13.13 -13.23 13.00
C GLY A 33 12.11 -12.12 13.29
N GLY A 34 11.61 -11.42 12.26
CA GLY A 34 10.58 -10.37 12.42
C GLY A 34 11.15 -9.00 12.80
N VAL A 35 12.47 -8.82 12.68
CA VAL A 35 13.14 -7.57 13.10
C VAL A 35 12.91 -6.48 12.05
N ARG A 36 12.41 -5.31 12.50
CA ARG A 36 12.28 -4.14 11.63
C ARG A 36 13.66 -3.55 11.31
N ILE A 37 14.02 -3.52 10.03
CA ILE A 37 15.24 -2.88 9.54
C ILE A 37 14.94 -1.40 9.33
N LYS A 38 15.58 -0.54 10.11
CA LYS A 38 15.50 0.92 10.01
C LYS A 38 16.79 1.47 9.40
N ASN A 39 16.98 1.24 8.11
CA ASN A 39 18.12 1.76 7.38
C ASN A 39 17.62 2.50 6.11
N PRO A 40 17.85 3.82 5.99
CA PRO A 40 17.37 4.63 4.87
C PRO A 40 18.06 4.33 3.53
N ASP A 41 19.16 3.58 3.52
CA ASP A 41 19.87 3.19 2.29
C ASP A 41 19.13 2.09 1.52
N TYR A 42 18.20 1.39 2.17
CA TYR A 42 17.38 0.38 1.52
C TYR A 42 16.31 1.03 0.64
N ARG A 43 16.05 0.39 -0.50
CA ARG A 43 15.00 0.79 -1.44
C ARG A 43 13.93 -0.29 -1.52
N ILE A 44 12.70 0.14 -1.72
CA ILE A 44 11.55 -0.75 -1.91
C ILE A 44 10.99 -0.45 -3.30
N GLU A 45 10.93 -1.46 -4.13
CA GLU A 45 10.40 -1.37 -5.49
C GLU A 45 9.13 -2.21 -5.58
N ILE A 46 8.08 -1.63 -6.18
CA ILE A 46 6.80 -2.29 -6.39
C ILE A 46 6.47 -2.19 -7.88
N PHE A 47 6.42 -3.34 -8.56
CA PHE A 47 6.06 -3.44 -9.96
C PHE A 47 4.62 -3.94 -10.09
N LEU A 48 3.74 -3.14 -10.68
CA LEU A 48 2.33 -3.48 -10.85
C LEU A 48 1.95 -3.38 -12.33
N SER A 49 1.28 -4.40 -12.83
CA SER A 49 0.60 -4.31 -14.12
C SER A 49 -0.55 -3.29 -14.04
N LYS A 50 -1.07 -2.84 -15.19
CA LYS A 50 -2.26 -1.97 -15.23
C LYS A 50 -3.42 -2.54 -14.41
N ASN A 51 -3.67 -3.85 -14.49
CA ASN A 51 -4.74 -4.51 -13.73
C ASN A 51 -4.37 -4.64 -12.25
N GLY A 52 -3.09 -4.83 -11.93
CA GLY A 52 -2.61 -4.82 -10.55
C GLY A 52 -2.84 -3.48 -9.87
N LEU A 53 -2.59 -2.36 -10.57
CA LEU A 53 -2.89 -1.01 -10.08
C LEU A 53 -4.38 -0.83 -9.78
N ILE A 54 -5.25 -1.24 -10.70
CA ILE A 54 -6.71 -1.13 -10.53
C ILE A 54 -7.19 -2.03 -9.38
N GLY A 55 -6.71 -3.27 -9.32
CA GLY A 55 -7.08 -4.23 -8.28
C GLY A 55 -6.66 -3.76 -6.89
N LEU A 56 -5.37 -3.40 -6.74
CA LEU A 56 -4.85 -2.89 -5.47
C LEU A 56 -5.57 -1.61 -5.05
N GLY A 57 -5.74 -0.64 -5.95
CA GLY A 57 -6.44 0.60 -5.65
C GLY A 57 -7.89 0.37 -5.21
N THR A 58 -8.60 -0.55 -5.87
CA THR A 58 -9.98 -0.89 -5.51
C THR A 58 -10.06 -1.48 -4.10
N GLU A 59 -9.17 -2.41 -3.76
CA GLU A 59 -9.15 -3.02 -2.43
C GLU A 59 -8.65 -2.06 -1.34
N LEU A 60 -7.72 -1.16 -1.65
CA LEU A 60 -7.31 -0.10 -0.72
C LEU A 60 -8.47 0.85 -0.39
N ILE A 61 -9.29 1.21 -1.38
CA ILE A 61 -10.50 2.02 -1.15
C ILE A 61 -11.48 1.25 -0.25
N ARG A 62 -11.75 -0.03 -0.53
CA ARG A 62 -12.61 -0.88 0.31
C ARG A 62 -12.06 -1.03 1.73
N LEU A 63 -10.75 -1.17 1.88
CA LEU A 63 -10.08 -1.25 3.16
C LEU A 63 -10.23 0.05 3.95
N ALA A 64 -10.13 1.21 3.30
CA ALA A 64 -10.33 2.51 3.93
C ALA A 64 -11.77 2.68 4.47
N TYR A 65 -12.79 2.24 3.72
CA TYR A 65 -14.19 2.26 4.20
C TYR A 65 -14.47 1.26 5.33
N SER A 66 -13.66 0.21 5.44
CA SER A 66 -13.74 -0.80 6.51
C SER A 66 -12.56 -0.70 7.48
N PHE A 67 -11.98 0.50 7.60
CA PHE A 67 -10.76 0.74 8.37
C PHE A 67 -10.98 0.35 9.83
N LYS A 68 -10.02 -0.41 10.35
CA LYS A 68 -9.94 -0.79 11.75
C LYS A 68 -8.47 -0.88 12.12
N GLU A 69 -8.05 -0.07 13.09
CA GLU A 69 -6.67 -0.07 13.57
C GLU A 69 -6.22 -1.49 13.96
N GLY A 70 -5.00 -1.86 13.55
CA GLY A 70 -4.44 -3.19 13.74
C GLY A 70 -4.92 -4.26 12.73
N LYS A 71 -5.95 -3.97 11.92
CA LYS A 71 -6.33 -4.85 10.80
C LYS A 71 -5.18 -4.90 9.80
N HIS A 72 -4.82 -6.09 9.37
CA HIS A 72 -3.76 -6.31 8.40
C HIS A 72 -4.15 -7.39 7.41
N SER A 73 -3.62 -7.28 6.21
CA SER A 73 -3.79 -8.28 5.15
C SER A 73 -2.42 -8.76 4.69
N HIS A 74 -2.21 -10.07 4.75
CA HIS A 74 -1.04 -10.73 4.23
C HIS A 74 -1.28 -11.11 2.77
N ILE A 75 -0.30 -10.82 1.93
CA ILE A 75 -0.30 -11.17 0.52
C ILE A 75 0.96 -12.01 0.30
N TYR A 76 0.76 -13.29 0.06
CA TYR A 76 1.83 -14.24 -0.17
C TYR A 76 2.15 -14.36 -1.68
N PRO A 77 3.42 -14.58 -2.05
CA PRO A 77 3.79 -15.05 -3.38
C PRO A 77 2.97 -16.26 -3.79
N ILE A 78 2.51 -16.29 -5.04
CA ILE A 78 1.73 -17.43 -5.54
C ILE A 78 2.58 -18.72 -5.48
N SER A 79 1.94 -19.81 -5.07
CA SER A 79 2.52 -21.15 -5.12
C SER A 79 1.67 -22.04 -6.02
N LYS A 80 2.17 -23.23 -6.40
CA LYS A 80 1.43 -24.16 -7.28
C LYS A 80 0.11 -24.63 -6.68
N ASP A 81 0.02 -24.63 -5.35
CA ASP A 81 -1.08 -25.21 -4.59
C ASP A 81 -1.99 -24.14 -3.97
N GLU A 82 -1.59 -22.86 -4.00
CA GLU A 82 -2.32 -21.75 -3.39
C GLU A 82 -2.40 -20.55 -4.33
N VAL A 83 -3.61 -20.28 -4.83
CA VAL A 83 -3.94 -19.08 -5.59
C VAL A 83 -4.86 -18.22 -4.72
N CYS A 84 -4.27 -17.44 -3.80
CA CYS A 84 -5.03 -16.49 -2.99
C CYS A 84 -4.78 -15.06 -3.50
N GLN A 85 -5.83 -14.43 -4.03
CA GLN A 85 -5.80 -13.02 -4.42
C GLN A 85 -6.13 -12.15 -3.21
N ALA A 86 -5.13 -11.83 -2.39
CA ALA A 86 -5.30 -10.85 -1.32
C ALA A 86 -5.07 -9.42 -1.86
N MET A 87 -5.91 -8.47 -1.43
CA MET A 87 -5.82 -7.05 -1.83
C MET A 87 -5.85 -6.81 -3.35
N GLY A 88 -6.52 -7.68 -4.11
CA GLY A 88 -6.76 -7.46 -5.53
C GLY A 88 -5.54 -7.70 -6.44
N ILE A 89 -4.42 -8.18 -5.89
CA ILE A 89 -3.19 -8.48 -6.62
C ILE A 89 -2.70 -9.91 -6.34
N PHE A 90 -1.85 -10.40 -7.24
CA PHE A 90 -1.02 -11.58 -7.00
C PHE A 90 0.44 -11.14 -6.97
N LEU A 91 1.21 -11.72 -6.06
CA LEU A 91 2.65 -11.56 -6.04
C LEU A 91 3.30 -12.70 -6.82
N THR A 92 4.33 -12.38 -7.60
CA THR A 92 5.10 -13.39 -8.33
C THR A 92 5.90 -14.28 -7.37
N PRO A 93 6.26 -15.52 -7.73
CA PRO A 93 6.99 -16.43 -6.84
C PRO A 93 8.31 -15.87 -6.28
N ASP A 94 8.97 -14.96 -7.00
CA ASP A 94 10.24 -14.34 -6.58
C ASP A 94 10.05 -13.11 -5.66
N SER A 95 8.80 -12.74 -5.36
CA SER A 95 8.49 -11.63 -4.45
C SER A 95 8.63 -12.05 -2.99
N ASN A 96 8.84 -11.08 -2.10
CA ASN A 96 8.64 -11.27 -0.66
C ASN A 96 7.15 -11.15 -0.32
N GLU A 97 6.75 -11.67 0.84
CA GLU A 97 5.45 -11.38 1.45
C GLU A 97 5.24 -9.85 1.57
N LEU A 98 4.03 -9.40 1.23
CA LEU A 98 3.60 -8.04 1.46
C LEU A 98 2.52 -8.02 2.54
N ILE A 99 2.69 -7.14 3.53
CA ILE A 99 1.71 -6.93 4.60
C ILE A 99 1.22 -5.49 4.51
N ILE A 100 -0.10 -5.33 4.35
CA ILE A 100 -0.76 -4.01 4.38
C ILE A 100 -1.49 -3.88 5.72
N CYS A 101 -1.10 -2.89 6.53
CA CYS A 101 -1.64 -2.66 7.87
C CYS A 101 -2.43 -1.35 7.94
N CYS A 102 -3.59 -1.40 8.59
CA CYS A 102 -4.33 -0.23 9.05
C CYS A 102 -3.71 0.28 10.36
N ASP A 103 -3.14 1.48 10.33
CA ASP A 103 -2.53 2.11 11.49
C ASP A 103 -2.93 3.59 11.55
N ASN A 104 -3.06 4.13 12.76
CA ASN A 104 -3.31 5.56 12.94
C ASN A 104 -1.98 6.29 13.10
N LEU A 105 -1.50 6.86 12.00
CA LEU A 105 -0.17 7.45 11.93
C LEU A 105 -0.10 8.90 12.41
N GLY A 106 -1.22 9.49 12.81
CA GLY A 106 -1.28 10.91 13.19
C GLY A 106 -1.19 11.84 11.97
N THR A 107 -0.47 12.94 12.14
CA THR A 107 -0.33 13.99 11.12
C THR A 107 1.14 14.24 10.78
N LEU A 108 1.39 14.86 9.63
CA LEU A 108 2.74 15.19 9.18
C LEU A 108 3.56 15.96 10.24
N ASP A 109 2.91 16.85 10.99
CA ASP A 109 3.54 17.68 12.02
C ASP A 109 4.13 16.84 13.17
N ASP A 110 3.63 15.62 13.39
CA ASP A 110 4.17 14.70 14.41
C ASP A 110 5.59 14.22 14.07
N TYR A 111 6.00 14.29 12.80
CA TYR A 111 7.26 13.74 12.28
C TYR A 111 8.30 14.80 11.89
N VAL A 112 7.89 16.04 11.57
CA VAL A 112 8.78 17.07 11.00
C VAL A 112 9.18 18.12 12.04
N LYS A 113 9.63 17.68 13.23
CA LYS A 113 10.13 18.59 14.28
C LYS A 113 11.51 19.16 13.98
#